data_AF-A0A2M9ZKW6-F1
#
_entry.id   AF-A0A2M9ZKW6-F1
#
_cell.length_a   1.000
_cell.length_b   1.000
_cell.length_c   1.000
_cell.angle_alpha   90.00
_cell.angle_beta   90.00
_cell.angle_gamma   90.00
#
_symmetry.space_group_name_H-M   'P 1'
#
loop_
_entity.id
_entity.type
_entity.pdbx_description
1 polymer ?
#
loop_
_entity_poly.entity_id
_entity_poly.type
_entity_poly.pdbx_seq_one_letter_code
_entity_poly.pdbx_strand_id
1 'polypeptide(L)' 'MAGSEFHTEDEFESHQSQRRLALTTMDELTQTKLLLLDSGREVPKFLNYAISYLNRKYLTEEKVISDLIVRRESGG' A
#
# COMPACT_ATOMS: atom_id res chain seq x y z
N MET A 1 -21.44 -14.51 25.69
CA MET A 1 -21.46 -13.65 24.49
C MET A 1 -21.10 -12.26 24.93
N ALA A 2 -19.88 -11.81 24.61
CA ALA A 2 -19.47 -10.42 24.73
C ALA A 2 -18.80 -10.09 23.40
N GLY A 3 -19.48 -9.27 22.60
CA GLY A 3 -18.96 -8.82 21.32
C GLY A 3 -17.70 -7.99 21.57
N SER A 4 -16.61 -8.35 20.89
CA SER A 4 -15.55 -7.40 20.61
C SER A 4 -16.16 -6.32 19.71
N GLU A 5 -16.73 -5.30 20.32
CA GLU A 5 -17.05 -4.04 19.67
C GLU A 5 -15.72 -3.36 19.33
N PHE A 6 -15.21 -3.78 18.18
CA PHE A 6 -14.29 -3.11 17.30
C PHE A 6 -13.95 -1.64 17.69
N HIS A 7 -12.77 -1.41 18.27
CA HIS A 7 -12.08 -0.10 18.34
C HIS A 7 -11.54 0.37 16.97
N THR A 8 -12.21 0.06 15.86
CA THR A 8 -11.52 -0.17 14.58
C THR A 8 -11.75 0.83 13.46
N GLU A 9 -12.64 1.80 13.59
CA GLU A 9 -12.78 2.81 12.52
C GLU A 9 -11.50 3.64 12.41
N ASP A 10 -10.92 4.09 13.52
CA ASP A 10 -9.68 4.88 13.53
C ASP A 10 -8.47 4.07 13.03
N GLU A 11 -8.33 2.81 13.46
CA GLU A 11 -7.27 1.92 12.97
C GLU A 11 -7.43 1.63 11.48
N PHE A 12 -8.65 1.32 11.03
CA PHE A 12 -8.94 1.06 9.63
C PHE A 12 -8.68 2.29 8.76
N GLU A 13 -9.13 3.48 9.16
CA GLU A 13 -8.88 4.73 8.45
C GLU A 13 -7.39 5.07 8.41
N SER A 14 -6.67 4.85 9.51
CA SER A 14 -5.21 4.99 9.58
C SER A 14 -4.51 4.06 8.60
N HIS A 15 -4.90 2.77 8.55
CA HIS A 15 -4.38 1.81 7.58
C HIS A 15 -4.66 2.24 6.12
N GLN A 16 -5.86 2.72 5.83
CA GLN A 16 -6.21 3.23 4.49
C GLN A 16 -5.44 4.51 4.13
N SER A 17 -5.20 5.39 5.10
CA SER A 17 -4.39 6.60 4.93
C SER A 17 -2.93 6.26 4.62
N GLN A 18 -2.32 5.37 5.42
CA GLN A 18 -0.96 4.86 5.20
C GLN A 18 -0.83 4.18 3.84
N ARG A 19 -1.83 3.40 3.44
CA ARG A 19 -1.87 2.75 2.14
C ARG A 19 -1.92 3.76 1.00
N ARG A 20 -2.82 4.74 1.06
CA ARG A 20 -2.90 5.81 0.04
C ARG A 20 -1.57 6.54 -0.09
N LEU A 21 -0.97 6.93 1.04
CA LEU A 21 0.34 7.57 1.05
C LEU A 21 1.43 6.68 0.41
N ALA A 22 1.44 5.38 0.73
CA ALA A 22 2.40 4.44 0.18
C ALA A 22 2.26 4.28 -1.34
N LEU A 23 1.04 4.19 -1.86
CA LEU A 23 0.78 4.10 -3.30
C LEU A 23 1.24 5.35 -4.03
N THR A 24 0.88 6.54 -3.53
CA THR A 24 1.37 7.82 -4.09
C THR A 24 2.91 7.88 -4.07
N THR A 25 3.52 7.46 -2.96
CA THR A 25 4.99 7.44 -2.83
C THR A 25 5.61 6.47 -3.84
N MET A 26 5.01 5.30 -4.08
CA MET A 26 5.49 4.36 -5.09
C MET A 26 5.45 4.94 -6.50
N ASP A 27 4.39 5.68 -6.83
CA ASP A 27 4.25 6.34 -8.13
C ASP A 27 5.34 7.40 -8.30
N GLU A 28 5.57 8.25 -7.30
CA GLU A 28 6.63 9.27 -7.32
C GLU A 28 8.04 8.66 -7.48
N LEU A 29 8.33 7.59 -6.74
CA LEU A 29 9.61 6.88 -6.84
C LEU A 29 9.79 6.24 -8.22
N THR A 30 8.71 5.71 -8.79
CA THR A 30 8.71 5.11 -10.13
C THR A 30 8.93 6.18 -11.20
N GLN A 31 8.24 7.31 -11.12
CA GLN A 31 8.44 8.44 -12.03
C GLN A 31 9.87 8.98 -11.94
N THR A 32 10.40 9.16 -10.72
CA THR A 32 11.78 9.59 -10.51
C THR A 32 12.77 8.62 -11.14
N LYS A 33 12.54 7.31 -10.99
CA LYS A 33 13.36 6.27 -11.63
C LYS A 33 13.31 6.37 -13.16
N LEU A 34 12.13 6.58 -13.75
CA LEU A 34 11.98 6.75 -15.20
C LEU A 34 12.72 7.99 -15.69
N LEU A 35 12.59 9.13 -15.02
CA LEU A 35 13.32 10.36 -15.35
C LEU A 35 14.85 10.18 -15.31
N LEU A 36 15.36 9.41 -14.34
CA LEU A 36 16.78 9.09 -14.28
C LEU A 36 17.23 8.23 -15.46
N LEU A 37 16.43 7.23 -15.84
CA LEU A 37 16.71 6.39 -17.01
C LEU A 37 16.68 7.22 -18.31
N ASP A 38 15.65 8.06 -18.48
CA ASP A 38 15.48 8.91 -19.67
C ASP A 38 16.60 9.94 -19.81
N SER A 39 17.12 10.44 -18.68
CA SER A 39 18.28 11.34 -18.65
C SER A 39 19.64 10.63 -18.75
N GLY A 40 19.65 9.31 -18.93
CA GLY A 40 20.87 8.50 -19.01
C GLY A 40 21.68 8.45 -17.70
N ARG A 41 21.05 8.77 -16.57
CA ARG A 41 21.67 8.78 -15.25
C ARG A 41 21.58 7.42 -14.57
N GLU A 42 22.53 7.14 -13.69
CA GLU A 42 22.47 5.95 -12.85
C GLU A 42 21.25 6.02 -11.93
N VAL A 43 20.50 4.92 -11.85
CA VAL A 43 19.37 4.77 -10.92
C VAL A 43 19.91 4.33 -9.56
N PRO A 44 19.74 5.13 -8.49
CA PRO A 44 20.17 4.74 -7.15
C PRO A 44 19.50 3.44 -6.70
N LYS A 45 20.31 2.52 -6.14
CA LYS A 45 19.81 1.22 -5.63
C LYS A 45 18.68 1.37 -4.62
N PHE A 46 18.70 2.43 -3.82
CA PHE A 46 17.66 2.69 -2.82
C PHE A 46 16.27 2.86 -3.45
N LEU A 47 16.16 3.43 -4.66
CA LEU A 47 14.86 3.58 -5.33
C LEU A 47 14.23 2.21 -5.60
N ASN A 48 15.03 1.27 -6.10
CA ASN A 48 14.57 -0.10 -6.35
C ASN A 48 14.17 -0.81 -5.04
N TYR A 49 14.93 -0.61 -3.96
CA TYR A 49 14.60 -1.19 -2.66
C TYR A 49 13.34 -0.59 -2.05
N ALA A 50 13.16 0.73 -2.11
CA ALA A 50 11.98 1.41 -1.61
C ALA A 50 10.72 0.98 -2.36
N ILE A 51 10.76 0.97 -3.70
CA ILE A 51 9.65 0.49 -4.53
C ILE A 51 9.33 -0.98 -4.22
N SER A 52 10.35 -1.83 -4.08
CA SER A 52 10.14 -3.26 -3.76
C SER A 52 9.53 -3.48 -2.38
N TYR A 53 9.97 -2.71 -1.38
CA TYR A 53 9.44 -2.77 -0.02
C TYR A 53 7.97 -2.35 0.02
N LEU A 54 7.64 -1.20 -0.59
CA LEU A 54 6.28 -0.68 -0.61
C LEU A 54 5.33 -1.60 -1.38
N ASN A 55 5.77 -2.15 -2.54
CA ASN A 55 5.03 -3.18 -3.26
C ASN A 55 4.71 -4.39 -2.36
N ARG A 56 5.72 -4.94 -1.68
CA ARG A 56 5.53 -6.13 -0.81
C ARG A 56 4.62 -5.85 0.37
N LYS A 57 4.67 -4.65 0.95
CA LYS A 57 3.86 -4.33 2.12
C LYS A 57 2.42 -4.04 1.71
N TYR A 58 2.19 -3.12 0.77
CA TYR A 58 0.87 -2.55 0.54
C TYR A 58 0.07 -3.18 -0.61
N LEU A 59 0.71 -3.83 -1.61
CA LEU A 59 -0.03 -4.62 -2.62
C LEU A 59 -0.36 -6.03 -2.12
N THR A 60 0.43 -6.58 -1.20
CA THR A 60 0.12 -7.89 -0.62
C THR A 60 -0.95 -7.79 0.47
N GLU A 61 -0.94 -6.70 1.26
CA GLU A 61 -2.02 -6.38 2.20
C GLU A 61 -3.35 -6.04 1.49
N GLU A 62 -3.32 -5.52 0.27
CA GLU A 62 -4.52 -5.31 -0.55
C GLU A 62 -5.33 -6.59 -0.77
N LYS A 63 -4.67 -7.73 -1.06
CA LYS A 63 -5.38 -9.01 -1.20
C LYS A 63 -6.12 -9.39 0.07
N VAL A 64 -5.49 -9.17 1.23
CA VAL A 64 -6.05 -9.55 2.53
C VAL A 64 -7.24 -8.65 2.89
N ILE A 65 -7.14 -7.34 2.66
CA ILE A 65 -8.23 -6.40 2.98
C ILE A 65 -9.41 -6.58 2.00
N SER A 66 -9.16 -6.74 0.71
CA SER A 66 -10.21 -7.01 -0.28
C SER A 66 -10.93 -8.33 0.00
N ASP A 67 -10.21 -9.40 0.37
CA ASP A 67 -10.82 -10.68 0.78
C ASP A 67 -11.69 -10.53 2.04
N LEU A 68 -11.29 -9.68 2.99
CA LEU A 68 -12.08 -9.40 4.20
C LEU A 68 -13.35 -8.59 3.91
N ILE A 69 -13.30 -7.63 2.99
CA ILE A 69 -14.47 -6.82 2.57
C ILE A 69 -15.47 -7.67 1.77
N VAL A 70 -15.01 -8.46 0.79
CA VAL A 70 -15.89 -9.33 -0.02
C VAL A 70 -16.63 -10.35 0.84
N ARG A 71 -15.97 -10.91 1.87
CA ARG A 71 -16.61 -11.83 2.84
C ARG A 71 -17.68 -11.16 3.69
N ARG A 72 -17.57 -9.85 3.94
CA ARG A 72 -18.55 -9.07 4.71
C ARG A 72 -19.79 -8.74 3.88
N GLU A 73 -19.63 -8.48 2.58
CA GLU A 73 -20.77 -8.23 1.66
C GLU A 73 -21.49 -9.51 1.22
N SER A 74 -20.80 -10.65 1.18
CA SER A 74 -21.40 -11.93 0.77
C SER A 74 -22.20 -12.62 1.89
N GLY A 75 -22.29 -12.02 3.08
CA GLY A 75 -22.91 -12.60 4.27
C GLY A 75 -24.07 -11.80 4.86
N GLY A 76 -24.68 -10.89 4.09
CA GLY A 76 -25.87 -10.12 4.46
C GLY A 76 -27.12 -10.54 3.72
#